data_AF-A0A6F9CKA3-F1
#
_entry.id   AF-A0A6F9CKA3-F1
#
_cell.length_a   1.000
_cell.length_b   1.000
_cell.length_c   1.000
_cell.angle_alpha   90.00
_cell.angle_beta   90.00
_cell.angle_gamma   90.00
#
_symmetry.space_group_name_H-M   'P 1'
#
loop_
_entity.id
_entity.type
_entity.pdbx_description
1 polymer ?
#
loop_
_entity_poly.entity_id
_entity_poly.type
_entity_poly.pdbx_seq_one_letter_code
_entity_poly.pdbx_strand_id
1 'polypeptide(L)'
;MSVESVLIPDDRAFSSFKEECGSEEGWSLTYNKTGMTVWTQTIGGDEEKSLHKIKCRMACKDVPAETMYDVLHDIEYRRKWDANVIETFDIGKLTVNADVGYYSCTTHTHTHARTHTFLALCV
;
A
#
# COMPACT_ATOMS: atom_id res chain seq x y z
N MET A 1 -23.80 -15.27 4.48
CA MET A 1 -22.62 -14.67 3.85
C MET A 1 -23.12 -13.68 2.81
N SER A 2 -23.33 -12.43 3.17
CA SER A 2 -23.63 -11.39 2.19
C SER A 2 -22.36 -11.16 1.38
N VAL A 3 -22.40 -11.41 0.08
CA VAL A 3 -21.29 -11.07 -0.82
C VAL A 3 -21.34 -9.56 -0.98
N GLU A 4 -20.49 -8.87 -0.24
CA GLU A 4 -20.27 -7.44 -0.46
C GLU A 4 -19.60 -7.28 -1.83
N SER A 5 -20.20 -6.48 -2.71
CA SER A 5 -19.68 -6.29 -4.06
C SER A 5 -18.40 -5.48 -4.02
N VAL A 6 -17.43 -5.80 -4.88
CA VAL A 6 -16.26 -4.95 -5.10
C VAL A 6 -16.72 -3.60 -5.64
N LEU A 7 -16.28 -2.51 -5.02
CA LEU A 7 -16.59 -1.14 -5.42
C LEU A 7 -15.33 -0.45 -5.93
N ILE A 8 -15.50 0.42 -6.93
CA ILE A 8 -14.44 1.37 -7.32
C ILE A 8 -14.46 2.51 -6.28
N PRO A 9 -13.34 2.80 -5.60
CA PRO A 9 -13.25 3.93 -4.68
C PRO A 9 -13.71 5.25 -5.29
N ASP A 10 -14.53 5.97 -4.54
CA ASP A 10 -15.04 7.30 -4.87
C ASP A 10 -14.24 8.40 -4.13
N ASP A 11 -14.60 9.66 -4.36
CA ASP A 11 -13.94 10.82 -3.73
C ASP A 11 -13.96 10.77 -2.18
N ARG A 12 -14.95 10.10 -1.59
CA ARG A 12 -15.06 9.94 -0.14
C ARG A 12 -14.02 8.95 0.36
N ALA A 13 -13.84 7.82 -0.32
CA ALA A 13 -12.79 6.86 0.00
C ALA A 13 -11.40 7.51 -0.03
N PHE A 14 -11.14 8.36 -1.03
CA PHE A 14 -9.89 9.13 -1.10
C PHE A 14 -9.72 10.13 0.03
N SER A 15 -10.77 10.88 0.35
CA SER A 15 -10.73 11.87 1.42
C SER A 15 -10.48 11.21 2.77
N SER A 16 -11.16 10.10 3.06
CA SER A 16 -10.98 9.31 4.27
C SER A 16 -9.57 8.70 4.36
N PHE A 17 -9.03 8.16 3.27
CA PHE A 17 -7.65 7.66 3.25
C PHE A 17 -6.63 8.76 3.54
N LYS A 18 -6.80 9.94 2.94
CA LYS A 18 -5.93 11.11 3.17
C LYS A 18 -5.99 11.57 4.63
N GLU A 19 -7.17 11.61 5.22
CA GLU A 19 -7.36 11.93 6.64
C GLU A 19 -6.68 10.90 7.55
N GLU A 20 -6.81 9.60 7.25
CA GLU A 20 -6.15 8.53 8.01
C GLU A 20 -4.62 8.62 7.93
N CYS A 21 -4.06 8.97 6.77
CA CYS A 21 -2.64 9.24 6.61
C CYS A 21 -2.16 10.44 7.45
N GLY A 22 -3.00 11.48 7.58
CA GLY A 22 -2.68 12.70 8.33
C GLY A 22 -2.96 12.64 9.83
N SER A 23 -3.84 11.74 10.28
CA SER A 23 -4.23 11.62 11.69
C SER A 23 -3.16 10.91 12.52
N GLU A 24 -2.95 11.34 13.77
CA GLU A 24 -2.15 10.59 14.75
C GLU A 24 -3.05 9.86 15.78
N GLU A 25 -4.35 10.09 15.72
CA GLU A 25 -5.31 9.52 16.67
C GLU A 25 -5.43 8.00 16.50
N GLY A 26 -5.31 7.27 17.61
CA GLY A 26 -5.36 5.80 17.61
C GLY A 26 -4.14 5.12 16.99
N TRP A 27 -3.09 5.87 16.65
CA TRP A 27 -1.82 5.36 16.14
C TRP A 27 -0.73 5.42 17.21
N SER A 28 0.00 4.32 17.37
CA SER A 28 1.15 4.23 18.27
C SER A 28 2.44 4.48 17.52
N LEU A 29 3.22 5.49 17.91
CA LEU A 29 4.54 5.75 17.32
C LEU A 29 5.53 4.64 17.74
N THR A 30 6.07 3.89 16.76
CA THR A 30 7.00 2.76 17.02
C THR A 30 8.42 3.01 16.54
N TYR A 31 8.62 3.93 15.60
CA TYR A 31 9.95 4.31 15.11
C TYR A 31 9.99 5.77 14.69
N ASN A 32 11.06 6.47 15.06
CA ASN A 32 11.31 7.83 14.59
C ASN A 32 12.82 8.11 14.53
N LYS A 33 13.43 7.94 13.36
CA LYS A 33 14.85 8.23 13.12
C LYS A 33 15.07 8.63 11.67
N THR A 34 16.10 9.44 11.42
CA THR A 34 16.62 9.70 10.06
C THR A 34 15.59 10.30 9.09
N GLY A 35 14.63 11.08 9.58
CA GLY A 35 13.57 11.67 8.75
C GLY A 35 12.47 10.69 8.33
N MET A 36 12.44 9.49 8.94
CA MET A 36 11.40 8.49 8.78
C MET A 36 10.69 8.26 10.12
N THR A 37 9.37 8.21 10.06
CA THR A 37 8.50 7.99 11.22
C THR A 37 7.53 6.86 10.90
N VAL A 38 7.38 5.91 11.81
CA VAL A 38 6.52 4.72 11.65
C VAL A 38 5.56 4.64 12.83
N TRP A 39 4.30 4.39 12.53
CA TRP A 39 3.25 4.15 13.49
C TRP A 39 2.58 2.81 13.23
N THR A 40 2.04 2.20 14.30
CA THR A 40 1.24 0.98 14.23
C THR A 40 -0.10 1.16 14.90
N GLN A 41 -1.12 0.45 14.41
CA GLN A 41 -2.44 0.38 15.02
C GLN A 41 -2.91 -1.07 14.99
N THR A 42 -3.30 -1.62 16.14
CA THR A 42 -3.79 -3.00 16.25
C THR A 42 -5.27 -3.07 15.84
N ILE A 43 -5.60 -4.00 14.95
CA ILE A 43 -6.95 -4.34 14.50
C ILE A 43 -7.32 -5.72 15.05
N GLY A 44 -8.48 -5.81 15.71
CA GLY A 44 -8.96 -7.03 16.34
C GLY A 44 -8.44 -7.17 17.78
N GLY A 45 -9.35 -7.34 18.73
CA GLY A 45 -9.04 -7.35 20.17
C GLY A 45 -8.49 -8.67 20.72
N ASP A 46 -8.31 -9.70 19.89
CA ASP A 46 -7.71 -10.96 20.30
C ASP A 46 -6.20 -10.93 20.09
N GLU A 47 -5.44 -11.06 21.19
CA GLU A 47 -3.97 -10.98 21.21
C GLU A 47 -3.29 -12.02 20.30
N GLU A 48 -3.96 -13.15 20.02
CA GLU A 48 -3.39 -14.27 19.24
C GLU A 48 -3.55 -14.12 17.72
N LYS A 49 -4.42 -13.22 17.24
CA LYS A 49 -4.73 -13.04 15.80
C LYS A 49 -4.81 -11.58 15.36
N SER A 50 -4.18 -10.69 16.12
CA SER A 50 -4.26 -9.27 15.80
C SER A 50 -3.53 -8.92 14.50
N LEU A 51 -4.21 -8.20 13.61
CA LEU A 51 -3.62 -7.62 12.41
C LEU A 51 -3.18 -6.20 12.76
N HIS A 52 -1.99 -5.79 12.35
CA HIS A 52 -1.55 -4.42 12.56
C HIS A 52 -1.63 -3.61 11.27
N LYS A 53 -2.28 -2.44 11.32
CA LYS A 53 -2.02 -1.41 10.32
C LYS A 53 -0.66 -0.81 10.60
N ILE A 54 0.07 -0.50 9.53
CA ILE A 54 1.37 0.16 9.59
C ILE A 54 1.28 1.42 8.74
N LYS A 55 1.70 2.54 9.30
CA LYS A 55 1.83 3.83 8.60
C LYS A 55 3.27 4.28 8.65
N CYS A 56 3.81 4.68 7.50
CA CYS A 56 5.16 5.21 7.39
C CYS A 56 5.13 6.59 6.74
N ARG A 57 5.87 7.55 7.29
CA ARG A 57 6.06 8.89 6.73
C ARG A 57 7.55 9.16 6.56
N MET A 58 7.92 9.60 5.36
CA MET A 58 9.29 9.99 5.01
C MET A 58 9.27 11.35 4.32
N ALA A 59 10.27 12.19 4.61
CA ALA A 59 10.48 13.44 3.90
C ALA A 59 11.58 13.30 2.84
N CYS A 60 11.18 13.26 1.56
CA CYS A 60 12.10 13.22 0.42
C CYS A 60 12.36 14.66 -0.06
N LYS A 61 13.46 15.29 0.37
CA LYS A 61 13.74 16.72 0.10
C LYS A 61 14.16 17.00 -1.35
N ASP A 62 14.83 16.04 -1.97
CA ASP A 62 15.48 16.22 -3.28
C ASP A 62 14.73 15.53 -4.42
N VAL A 63 13.49 15.06 -4.15
CA VAL A 63 12.66 14.36 -5.13
C VAL A 63 11.30 15.07 -5.23
N PRO A 64 10.94 15.59 -6.41
CA PRO A 64 9.62 16.15 -6.66
C PRO A 64 8.49 15.12 -6.42
N ALA A 65 7.31 15.62 -6.03
CA ALA A 65 6.14 14.75 -5.81
C ALA A 65 5.72 14.00 -7.09
N GLU A 66 5.81 14.64 -8.25
CA GLU A 66 5.55 14.03 -9.56
C GLU A 66 6.48 12.84 -9.84
N THR A 67 7.76 12.96 -9.52
CA THR A 67 8.72 11.86 -9.72
C THR A 67 8.41 10.68 -8.81
N MET A 68 8.03 10.94 -7.55
CA MET A 68 7.60 9.88 -6.64
C MET A 68 6.33 9.20 -7.14
N TYR A 69 5.39 9.98 -7.67
CA TYR A 69 4.16 9.47 -8.27
C TYR A 69 4.45 8.54 -9.44
N ASP A 70 5.32 8.95 -10.38
CA ASP A 70 5.71 8.14 -11.53
C ASP A 70 6.39 6.83 -11.09
N VAL A 71 7.34 6.90 -10.15
CA VAL A 71 8.05 5.71 -9.63
C VAL A 71 7.11 4.70 -8.98
N LEU A 72 6.04 5.16 -8.32
CA LEU A 72 5.06 4.28 -7.68
C LEU A 72 4.13 3.58 -8.68
N HIS A 73 3.84 4.23 -9.82
CA HIS A 73 2.93 3.73 -10.86
C HIS A 73 3.64 3.00 -12.00
N ASP A 74 4.96 3.16 -12.15
CA ASP A 74 5.74 2.45 -13.17
C ASP A 74 6.03 1.00 -12.74
N ILE A 75 5.18 0.10 -13.23
CA ILE A 75 5.24 -1.35 -12.99
C ILE A 75 6.54 -1.96 -13.54
N GLU A 76 7.04 -1.46 -14.67
CA GLU A 76 8.28 -1.96 -15.26
C GLU A 76 9.50 -1.52 -14.44
N TYR A 77 9.51 -0.27 -13.99
CA TYR A 77 10.57 0.26 -13.15
C TYR A 77 10.57 -0.36 -11.76
N ARG A 78 9.41 -0.76 -11.21
CA ARG A 78 9.31 -1.46 -9.92
C ARG A 78 10.18 -2.71 -9.86
N ARG A 79 10.29 -3.46 -10.97
CA ARG A 79 11.18 -4.64 -11.06
C ARG A 79 12.67 -4.30 -10.93
N LYS A 80 13.07 -3.04 -11.13
CA LYS A 80 14.47 -2.61 -11.02
C LYS A 80 14.88 -2.29 -9.58
N TRP A 81 13.96 -1.77 -8.77
CA TRP A 81 14.30 -1.28 -7.42
C TRP A 81 13.73 -2.12 -6.29
N ASP A 82 12.60 -2.81 -6.48
CA ASP A 82 12.05 -3.71 -5.47
C ASP A 82 12.61 -5.12 -5.65
N ALA A 83 13.63 -5.43 -4.86
CA ALA A 83 14.33 -6.71 -4.88
C ALA A 83 13.45 -7.91 -4.50
N ASN A 84 12.27 -7.69 -3.91
CA ASN A 84 11.38 -8.77 -3.51
C ASN A 84 10.37 -9.14 -4.60
N VAL A 85 10.26 -8.35 -5.68
CA VAL A 85 9.30 -8.63 -6.75
C VAL A 85 9.70 -9.89 -7.51
N ILE A 86 8.76 -10.82 -7.60
CA ILE A 86 8.87 -11.99 -8.49
C ILE A 86 8.22 -11.64 -9.83
N GLU A 87 6.97 -11.18 -9.79
CA GLU A 87 6.19 -10.86 -10.98
C GLU A 87 5.12 -9.81 -10.66
N THR A 88 4.90 -8.90 -11.60
CA THR A 88 3.89 -7.85 -11.53
C THR A 88 3.40 -7.47 -12.93
N PHE A 89 2.09 -7.30 -13.12
CA PHE A 89 1.48 -6.87 -14.39
C PHE A 89 0.01 -6.43 -14.19
N ASP A 90 -0.49 -5.60 -15.11
CA ASP A 90 -1.90 -5.21 -15.16
C ASP A 90 -2.78 -6.34 -15.73
N ILE A 91 -3.87 -6.64 -15.04
CA ILE A 91 -4.89 -7.60 -15.50
C ILE A 91 -5.92 -6.89 -16.38
N GLY A 92 -6.37 -5.70 -15.99
CA GLY A 92 -7.35 -4.96 -16.77
C GLY A 92 -7.74 -3.61 -16.17
N LYS A 93 -8.19 -2.69 -17.04
CA LYS A 93 -8.59 -1.33 -16.68
C LYS A 93 -10.10 -1.24 -16.47
N LEU A 94 -10.53 -0.63 -15.36
CA LEU A 94 -11.95 -0.44 -15.02
C LEU A 94 -12.44 0.98 -15.33
N THR A 95 -11.65 2.00 -15.00
CA THR A 95 -11.92 3.41 -15.31
C THR A 95 -10.64 4.09 -15.78
N VAL A 96 -10.68 5.39 -16.10
CA VAL A 96 -9.47 6.15 -16.44
C VAL A 96 -8.39 6.07 -15.34
N ASN A 97 -8.82 5.94 -14.08
CA ASN A 97 -8.00 6.05 -12.86
C ASN A 97 -8.06 4.78 -11.99
N ALA A 98 -8.68 3.69 -12.46
CA ALA A 98 -8.82 2.45 -11.70
C ALA A 98 -8.52 1.24 -12.58
N ASP A 99 -7.67 0.35 -12.07
CA ASP A 99 -7.26 -0.88 -12.73
C ASP A 99 -7.10 -2.02 -11.72
N VAL A 100 -7.05 -3.24 -12.24
CA VAL A 100 -6.80 -4.46 -11.46
C VAL A 100 -5.41 -4.96 -11.84
N GLY A 101 -4.55 -5.12 -10.84
CA GLY A 101 -3.17 -5.56 -10.99
C GLY A 101 -2.86 -6.85 -10.24
N TYR A 102 -1.87 -7.58 -10.75
CA TYR A 102 -1.26 -8.74 -10.08
C TYR A 102 0.12 -8.37 -9.56
N TYR A 103 0.44 -8.83 -8.34
CA TYR A 103 1.77 -8.68 -7.74
C TYR A 103 2.14 -9.94 -6.95
N SER A 104 3.40 -10.37 -7.07
CA SER A 104 3.95 -11.47 -6.29
C SER A 104 5.34 -11.14 -5.77
N CYS A 105 5.63 -11.59 -4.54
CA CYS A 105 6.91 -11.32 -3.88
C CYS A 105 7.51 -12.52 -3.15
N THR A 106 8.83 -12.46 -3.00
CA THR A 106 9.61 -13.42 -2.21
C THR A 106 9.41 -13.19 -0.73
N THR A 107 9.33 -14.27 0.04
CA THR A 107 9.35 -14.21 1.51
C THR A 107 10.68 -14.76 2.04
N HIS A 108 11.13 -14.24 3.20
CA HIS A 108 12.38 -14.69 3.85
C HIS A 108 12.37 -16.17 4.22
N THR A 109 11.20 -16.76 4.43
CA THR A 109 11.04 -18.20 4.49
C THR A 109 10.94 -18.71 3.05
N HIS A 110 12.05 -19.15 2.47
CA HIS A 110 12.20 -19.65 1.09
C HIS A 110 11.23 -20.79 0.67
N THR A 111 10.20 -21.09 1.44
CA THR A 111 9.23 -22.14 1.19
C THR A 111 8.09 -21.72 0.25
N HIS A 112 7.58 -20.47 0.32
CA HIS A 112 6.47 -20.05 -0.56
C HIS A 112 6.50 -18.55 -0.93
N ALA A 113 6.24 -18.26 -2.21
CA ALA A 113 5.94 -16.91 -2.70
C ALA A 113 4.58 -16.44 -2.15
N ARG A 114 4.42 -15.12 -1.92
CA ARG A 114 3.11 -14.51 -1.64
C ARG A 114 2.61 -13.81 -2.88
N THR A 115 1.34 -14.01 -3.19
CA THR A 115 0.66 -13.40 -4.33
C THR A 115 -0.50 -12.54 -3.85
N HIS A 116 -0.70 -11.40 -4.51
CA HIS A 116 -1.73 -10.43 -4.22
C HIS A 116 -2.36 -9.97 -5.54
N THR A 117 -3.68 -10.05 -5.62
CA THR A 117 -4.48 -9.34 -6.65
C THR A 117 -5.11 -8.14 -5.96
N PHE A 118 -4.90 -6.96 -6.51
CA PHE A 118 -5.39 -5.72 -5.91
C PHE A 118 -6.06 -4.85 -6.96
N LEU A 119 -7.03 -4.06 -6.51
CA LEU A 119 -7.57 -2.94 -7.25
C LEU A 119 -6.70 -1.73 -6.93
N ALA A 120 -5.99 -1.21 -7.93
CA ALA A 120 -5.21 0.01 -7.79
C ALA A 120 -6.03 1.19 -8.32
N LEU A 121 -5.85 2.36 -7.69
CA LEU A 121 -6.22 3.62 -8.31
C LEU A 121 -4.99 4.45 -8.56
N CYS A 122 -4.84 4.86 -9.81
CA CYS A 122 -3.89 5.87 -10.25
C CYS A 122 -4.60 7.23 -10.16
N VAL A 123 -4.22 8.11 -9.23
CA VAL A 123 -4.75 9.51 -9.14
C VAL A 123 -3.70 10.52 -9.51
#